data_AF-A0A835H7C7-F1
#
_entry.id   AF-A0A835H7C7-F1
#
_cell.length_a   1.000
_cell.length_b   1.000
_cell.length_c   1.000
_cell.angle_alpha   90.00
_cell.angle_beta   90.00
_cell.angle_gamma   90.00
#
_symmetry.space_group_name_H-M   'P 1'
#
loop_
_entity.id
_entity.type
_entity.pdbx_description
1 polymer ?
#
loop_
_entity_poly.entity_id
_entity_poly.type
_entity_poly.pdbx_seq_one_letter_code
_entity_poly.pdbx_strand_id
1 'polypeptide(L)'
;MSSYQEEVSSVKESLATLEVACKELRNSRLFLKLLEAVLKIGNRMNDDTFRGGAQAFKLDTLLKLADVKGIDGKTTLLNLVVLEIIRSEGIRAARAARESQSLSSVKSDDLFEDYLHETEKHYSSLGLQVVSSLGGELENVKKASMQDADGLSGMVAKLGNALGKSREFLNSEMKSLEEDSGFHRILQSFVQNAEVDVKWLLEEEKRIMSLVRSTADYFHGNAKKDEGLRLFVIVRIFLIMLDKTCKEVKESTVKATRIPRNKESPSVPPSPDLHQRLFPAIVDRRMDHSSSDDEDS
;
A
#
# COMPACT_ATOMS: atom_id res chain seq x y z
N MET A 1 10.55 -36.99 10.46
CA MET A 1 11.68 -36.14 10.03
C MET A 1 11.41 -35.47 8.69
N SER A 2 10.82 -36.15 7.69
CA SER A 2 10.49 -35.54 6.39
C SER A 2 9.57 -34.32 6.49
N SER A 3 8.49 -34.38 7.29
CA SER A 3 7.56 -33.25 7.46
C SER A 3 8.12 -32.10 8.31
N TYR A 4 9.16 -32.33 9.11
CA TYR A 4 9.73 -31.28 9.98
C TYR A 4 10.37 -30.17 9.15
N GLN A 5 11.15 -30.54 8.14
CA GLN A 5 11.85 -29.56 7.31
C GLN A 5 10.88 -28.72 6.48
N GLU A 6 9.78 -29.32 6.02
CA GLU A 6 8.70 -28.62 5.33
C GLU A 6 7.99 -27.63 6.26
N GLU A 7 7.64 -28.04 7.48
CA GLU A 7 7.03 -27.16 8.50
C GLU A 7 7.97 -25.98 8.83
N VAL A 8 9.26 -26.24 9.10
CA VAL A 8 10.26 -25.18 9.38
C VAL A 8 10.41 -24.22 8.20
N SER A 9 10.50 -24.73 6.98
CA SER A 9 10.66 -23.90 5.78
C SER A 9 9.43 -23.03 5.54
N SER A 10 8.22 -23.60 5.70
CA SER A 10 6.95 -22.86 5.56
C SER A 10 6.83 -21.73 6.58
N VAL A 11 7.23 -21.96 7.84
CA VAL A 11 7.28 -20.91 8.87
C VAL A 11 8.28 -19.81 8.48
N LYS A 12 9.50 -20.19 8.07
CA LYS A 12 10.55 -19.23 7.65
C LYS A 12 10.07 -18.33 6.49
N GLU A 13 9.43 -18.91 5.48
CA GLU A 13 8.86 -18.17 4.35
C GLU A 13 7.75 -17.20 4.76
N SER A 14 6.88 -17.64 5.67
CA SER A 14 5.79 -16.81 6.19
C SER A 14 6.33 -15.61 6.97
N LEU A 15 7.32 -15.83 7.84
CA LEU A 15 8.00 -14.77 8.60
C LEU A 15 8.74 -13.79 7.68
N ALA A 16 9.45 -14.29 6.67
CA ALA A 16 10.12 -13.45 5.67
C ALA A 16 9.12 -12.58 4.89
N THR A 17 7.98 -13.16 4.48
CA THR A 17 6.91 -12.44 3.78
C THR A 17 6.37 -11.29 4.63
N LEU A 18 6.11 -11.54 5.92
CA LEU A 18 5.65 -10.51 6.86
C LEU A 18 6.69 -9.40 7.03
N GLU A 19 7.97 -9.75 7.13
CA GLU A 19 9.05 -8.75 7.24
C GLU A 19 9.11 -7.84 6.02
N VAL A 20 9.13 -8.43 4.82
CA VAL A 20 9.22 -7.69 3.57
C VAL A 20 7.98 -6.82 3.38
N ALA A 21 6.78 -7.33 3.68
CA ALA A 21 5.55 -6.57 3.63
C ALA A 21 5.57 -5.32 4.54
N CYS A 22 6.14 -5.43 5.74
CA CYS A 22 6.31 -4.28 6.63
C CYS A 22 7.25 -3.23 6.02
N LYS A 23 8.36 -3.66 5.41
CA LYS A 23 9.32 -2.79 4.74
C LYS A 23 8.71 -2.11 3.51
N GLU A 24 7.97 -2.87 2.69
CA GLU A 24 7.26 -2.36 1.52
C GLU A 24 6.28 -1.23 1.93
N LEU A 25 5.41 -1.45 2.92
CA LEU A 25 4.46 -0.44 3.37
C LEU A 25 5.13 0.83 3.90
N ARG A 26 6.15 0.68 4.74
CA ARG A 26 6.81 1.83 5.39
C ARG A 26 7.63 2.66 4.41
N ASN A 27 8.18 2.03 3.36
CA ASN A 27 9.10 2.69 2.44
C ASN A 27 8.45 3.04 1.10
N SER A 28 7.22 2.61 0.82
CA SER A 28 6.54 2.94 -0.43
C SER A 28 6.13 4.40 -0.49
N ARG A 29 6.94 5.20 -1.19
CA ARG A 29 6.68 6.62 -1.43
C ARG A 29 5.31 6.86 -2.08
N LEU A 30 4.96 6.02 -3.05
CA LEU A 30 3.72 6.17 -3.81
C LEU A 30 2.49 5.85 -2.93
N PHE A 31 2.57 4.82 -2.09
CA PHE A 31 1.52 4.53 -1.12
C PHE A 31 1.33 5.68 -0.12
N LEU A 32 2.41 6.19 0.48
CA LEU A 32 2.33 7.34 1.40
C LEU A 32 1.75 8.58 0.73
N LYS A 33 2.10 8.83 -0.54
CA LYS A 33 1.54 9.95 -1.31
C LYS A 33 0.06 9.77 -1.61
N LEU A 34 -0.41 8.54 -1.86
CA LEU A 34 -1.83 8.24 -1.98
C LEU A 34 -2.57 8.56 -0.68
N LEU A 35 -2.03 8.17 0.48
CA LEU A 35 -2.63 8.53 1.77
C LEU A 35 -2.69 10.04 1.96
N GLU A 36 -1.62 10.76 1.62
CA GLU A 36 -1.60 12.23 1.68
C GLU A 36 -2.65 12.87 0.77
N ALA A 37 -2.82 12.35 -0.45
CA ALA A 37 -3.86 12.85 -1.36
C ALA A 37 -5.28 12.57 -0.82
N VAL A 38 -5.52 11.39 -0.24
CA VAL A 38 -6.79 11.08 0.43
C VAL A 38 -7.06 12.07 1.56
N LEU A 39 -6.06 12.34 2.40
CA LEU A 39 -6.21 13.30 3.50
C LEU A 39 -6.49 14.72 3.00
N LYS A 40 -5.73 15.20 2.01
CA LYS A 40 -5.90 16.55 1.45
C LYS A 40 -7.26 16.74 0.80
N ILE A 41 -7.69 15.76 -0.01
CA ILE A 41 -9.01 15.81 -0.67
C ILE A 41 -10.11 15.70 0.39
N GLY A 42 -9.96 14.79 1.36
CA GLY A 42 -10.88 14.63 2.48
C GLY A 42 -11.06 15.91 3.28
N ASN A 43 -9.98 16.58 3.68
CA ASN A 43 -10.03 17.86 4.38
C ASN A 43 -10.76 18.90 3.54
N ARG A 44 -10.34 19.10 2.28
CA ARG A 44 -10.96 20.06 1.37
C ARG A 44 -12.47 19.84 1.19
N MET A 45 -12.92 18.59 1.19
CA MET A 45 -14.35 18.25 1.09
C MET A 45 -15.13 18.50 2.39
N ASN A 46 -14.44 18.63 3.51
CA ASN A 46 -15.01 18.73 4.84
C ASN A 46 -14.61 20.03 5.56
N ASP A 47 -14.03 21.01 4.86
CA ASP A 47 -13.41 22.22 5.46
C ASP A 47 -14.34 22.95 6.44
N ASP A 48 -15.66 22.98 6.17
CA ASP A 48 -16.68 23.61 7.03
C ASP A 48 -17.41 22.66 7.99
N THR A 49 -16.93 21.42 8.13
CA THR A 49 -17.51 20.43 9.02
C THR A 49 -16.53 20.08 10.14
N PHE A 50 -17.02 19.42 11.19
CA PHE A 50 -16.16 18.86 12.24
C PHE A 50 -15.14 17.83 11.74
N ARG A 51 -15.22 17.41 10.47
CA ARG A 51 -14.30 16.47 9.82
C ARG A 51 -13.21 17.17 9.00
N GLY A 52 -13.29 18.49 8.83
CA GLY A 52 -12.26 19.30 8.18
C GLY A 52 -11.01 19.45 9.04
N GLY A 53 -9.89 19.84 8.42
CA GLY A 53 -8.63 20.08 9.14
C GLY A 53 -8.05 18.86 9.87
N ALA A 54 -8.43 17.63 9.47
CA ALA A 54 -7.89 16.42 10.07
C ALA A 54 -6.38 16.30 9.80
N GLN A 55 -5.64 15.82 10.79
CA GLN A 55 -4.20 15.54 10.67
C GLN A 55 -3.92 14.12 10.19
N ALA A 56 -4.87 13.20 10.40
CA ALA A 56 -4.80 11.81 10.00
C ALA A 56 -6.22 11.25 9.82
N PHE A 57 -6.31 10.09 9.17
CA PHE A 57 -7.55 9.33 9.04
C PHE A 57 -7.29 7.86 9.35
N LYS A 58 -8.32 7.14 9.80
CA LYS A 58 -8.24 5.68 9.99
C LYS A 58 -8.13 4.99 8.64
N LEU A 59 -7.22 4.03 8.51
CA LEU A 59 -6.95 3.38 7.23
C LEU A 59 -8.17 2.64 6.62
N ASP A 60 -9.11 2.17 7.46
CA ASP A 60 -10.41 1.63 7.00
C ASP A 60 -11.20 2.61 6.10
N THR A 61 -10.92 3.91 6.17
CA THR A 61 -11.51 4.92 5.29
C THR A 61 -11.18 4.66 3.82
N LEU A 62 -10.00 4.08 3.53
CA LEU A 62 -9.62 3.70 2.17
C LEU A 62 -10.65 2.79 1.51
N LEU A 63 -11.26 1.90 2.30
CA LEU A 63 -12.25 0.93 1.84
C LEU A 63 -13.57 1.56 1.40
N LYS A 64 -13.81 2.82 1.77
CA LYS A 64 -15.06 3.54 1.52
C LYS A 64 -14.96 4.51 0.34
N LEU A 65 -13.75 4.75 -0.18
CA LEU A 65 -13.53 5.77 -1.21
C LEU A 65 -14.25 5.47 -2.53
N ALA A 66 -14.46 4.18 -2.83
CA ALA A 66 -15.19 3.75 -4.01
C ALA A 66 -16.73 3.91 -3.86
N ASP A 67 -17.23 4.05 -2.63
CA ASP A 67 -18.67 4.15 -2.36
C ASP A 67 -19.15 5.61 -2.31
N VAL A 68 -18.25 6.54 -1.99
CA VAL A 68 -18.53 7.98 -1.96
C VAL A 68 -18.58 8.51 -3.40
N LYS A 69 -19.77 8.81 -3.90
CA LYS A 69 -20.01 9.31 -5.26
C LYS A 69 -20.31 10.80 -5.27
N GLY A 70 -19.91 11.48 -6.34
CA GLY A 70 -20.29 12.85 -6.62
C GLY A 70 -21.75 12.98 -7.08
N ILE A 71 -22.17 14.21 -7.36
CA ILE A 71 -23.54 14.53 -7.80
C ILE A 71 -23.94 13.85 -9.11
N ASP A 72 -22.95 13.46 -9.93
CA ASP A 72 -23.17 12.75 -11.19
C ASP A 72 -23.55 11.28 -10.98
N GLY A 73 -23.44 10.77 -9.75
CA GLY A 73 -23.70 9.37 -9.38
C GLY A 73 -22.72 8.36 -10.00
N LYS A 74 -21.67 8.85 -10.68
CA LYS A 74 -20.74 8.04 -11.49
C LYS A 74 -19.31 8.17 -10.99
N THR A 75 -18.85 9.39 -10.72
CA THR A 75 -17.48 9.64 -10.29
C THR A 75 -17.36 9.43 -8.79
N THR A 76 -16.50 8.50 -8.37
CA THR A 76 -16.24 8.23 -6.96
C THR A 76 -15.12 9.13 -6.42
N LEU A 77 -15.02 9.22 -5.10
CA LEU A 77 -13.90 9.88 -4.44
C LEU A 77 -12.57 9.19 -4.78
N LEU A 78 -12.58 7.86 -4.89
CA LEU A 78 -11.40 7.11 -5.34
C LEU A 78 -10.96 7.54 -6.74
N ASN A 79 -11.90 7.77 -7.68
CA ASN A 79 -11.58 8.25 -9.02
C ASN A 79 -10.84 9.60 -8.96
N LEU A 80 -11.29 10.53 -8.11
CA LEU A 80 -10.61 11.82 -7.95
C LEU A 80 -9.19 11.68 -7.37
N VAL A 81 -9.03 10.86 -6.33
CA VAL A 81 -7.71 10.57 -5.74
C VAL A 81 -6.77 10.00 -6.78
N VAL A 82 -7.23 9.02 -7.57
CA VAL A 82 -6.44 8.38 -8.63
C VAL A 82 -6.04 9.38 -9.71
N LEU A 83 -6.97 10.20 -10.20
CA LEU A 83 -6.68 11.22 -11.21
C LEU A 83 -5.63 12.24 -10.72
N GLU A 84 -5.73 12.68 -9.46
CA GLU A 84 -4.77 13.63 -8.89
C GLU A 84 -3.37 13.01 -8.71
N ILE A 85 -3.30 11.74 -8.31
CA ILE A 85 -2.02 11.03 -8.23
C ILE A 85 -1.46 10.79 -9.64
N ILE A 86 -2.25 10.33 -10.60
CA ILE A 86 -1.82 10.17 -12.00
C ILE A 86 -1.21 11.47 -12.52
N ARG A 87 -1.92 12.60 -12.36
CA ARG A 87 -1.45 13.91 -12.81
C ARG A 87 -0.10 14.27 -12.17
N SER A 88 -0.02 14.18 -10.84
CA SER A 88 1.18 14.61 -10.10
C SER A 88 2.38 13.66 -10.27
N GLU A 89 2.16 12.35 -10.39
CA GLU A 89 3.18 11.35 -10.68
C GLU A 89 3.68 11.44 -12.12
N GLY A 90 2.77 11.71 -13.07
CA GLY A 90 3.09 11.91 -14.48
C GLY A 90 4.02 13.11 -14.70
N ILE A 91 3.71 14.25 -14.08
CA ILE A 91 4.57 15.44 -14.14
C ILE A 91 5.96 15.13 -13.56
N ARG A 92 6.03 14.47 -12.41
CA ARG A 92 7.33 14.15 -11.80
C ARG A 92 8.14 13.17 -12.66
N ALA A 93 7.52 12.11 -13.17
CA ALA A 93 8.20 11.13 -13.99
C ALA A 93 8.72 11.76 -15.29
N ALA A 94 7.97 12.69 -15.89
CA ALA A 94 8.44 13.43 -17.06
C ALA A 94 9.61 14.37 -16.74
N ARG A 95 9.60 15.03 -15.57
CA ARG A 95 10.75 15.84 -15.10
C ARG A 95 12.00 14.98 -14.90
N ALA A 96 11.87 13.83 -14.23
CA ALA A 96 12.98 12.90 -14.03
C ALA A 96 13.55 12.39 -15.36
N ALA A 97 12.69 12.12 -16.35
CA ALA A 97 13.12 11.74 -17.69
C ALA A 97 13.88 12.87 -18.40
N ARG A 98 13.42 14.12 -18.29
CA ARG A 98 14.10 15.29 -18.86
C ARG A 98 15.47 15.54 -18.21
N GLU A 99 15.56 15.43 -16.89
CA GLU A 99 16.84 15.55 -16.16
C GLU A 99 17.84 14.48 -16.58
N SER A 100 17.37 13.25 -16.87
CA SER A 100 18.23 12.18 -17.41
C SER A 100 18.65 12.40 -18.87
N GLN A 101 17.95 13.26 -19.62
CA GLN A 101 18.22 13.58 -21.03
C GLN A 101 18.98 14.91 -21.23
N SER A 102 18.96 15.82 -20.26
CA SER A 102 19.61 17.15 -20.33
C SER A 102 21.14 17.12 -20.14
N LEU A 103 21.82 16.16 -20.77
CA LEU A 103 23.22 16.30 -21.18
C LEU A 103 23.40 16.67 -22.67
N SER A 104 22.32 16.90 -23.44
CA SER A 104 22.47 17.51 -24.77
C SER A 104 21.32 18.44 -25.19
N SER A 105 21.76 19.67 -25.49
CA SER A 105 21.20 20.69 -26.39
C SER A 105 19.87 21.41 -26.08
N VAL A 106 20.03 22.73 -26.12
CA VAL A 106 19.05 23.82 -26.19
C VAL A 106 18.34 23.85 -27.56
N LYS A 107 17.16 24.51 -27.59
CA LYS A 107 16.34 25.09 -28.71
C LYS A 107 15.06 24.30 -29.02
N SER A 108 13.92 24.90 -29.33
CA SER A 108 13.44 26.30 -29.37
C SER A 108 11.90 26.28 -29.55
N ASP A 109 11.31 27.44 -29.27
CA ASP A 109 9.93 27.90 -29.44
C ASP A 109 9.27 27.56 -30.80
N ASP A 110 8.07 26.96 -30.77
CA ASP A 110 6.88 27.25 -31.61
C ASP A 110 5.80 26.14 -31.50
N LEU A 111 4.51 26.51 -31.47
CA LEU A 111 3.26 25.71 -31.42
C LEU A 111 2.66 25.43 -30.02
N PHE A 112 1.97 26.42 -29.44
CA PHE A 112 1.54 26.40 -28.04
C PHE A 112 0.28 25.56 -27.71
N GLU A 113 -0.63 25.26 -28.64
CA GLU A 113 -1.88 24.53 -28.28
C GLU A 113 -1.85 23.00 -28.47
N ASP A 114 -1.32 22.48 -29.58
CA ASP A 114 -1.23 21.01 -29.80
C ASP A 114 -0.21 20.35 -28.85
N TYR A 115 0.87 21.07 -28.50
CA TYR A 115 1.86 20.61 -27.52
C TYR A 115 1.25 20.44 -26.13
N LEU A 116 0.34 21.32 -25.71
CA LEU A 116 -0.27 21.30 -24.39
C LEU A 116 -1.16 20.05 -24.21
N HIS A 117 -1.90 19.67 -25.26
CA HIS A 117 -2.80 18.51 -25.22
C HIS A 117 -2.06 17.17 -25.37
N GLU A 118 -0.98 17.12 -26.17
CA GLU A 118 -0.08 15.96 -26.20
C GLU A 118 0.69 15.80 -24.87
N THR A 119 1.09 16.92 -24.25
CA THR A 119 1.78 16.94 -22.96
C THR A 119 0.87 16.44 -21.83
N GLU A 120 -0.42 16.81 -21.82
CA GLU A 120 -1.39 16.35 -20.82
C GLU A 120 -1.68 14.84 -20.95
N LYS A 121 -1.89 14.34 -22.18
CA LYS A 121 -2.06 12.90 -22.44
C LYS A 121 -0.79 12.12 -22.09
N HIS A 122 0.39 12.65 -22.40
CA HIS A 122 1.66 12.04 -22.08
C HIS A 122 1.86 11.93 -20.55
N TYR A 123 1.62 13.01 -19.80
CA TYR A 123 1.68 12.97 -18.33
C TYR A 123 0.65 12.02 -17.73
N SER A 124 -0.58 12.02 -18.25
CA SER A 124 -1.61 11.08 -17.78
C SER A 124 -1.21 9.63 -18.03
N SER A 125 -0.62 9.32 -19.18
CA SER A 125 -0.16 7.97 -19.50
C SER A 125 0.99 7.52 -18.59
N LEU A 126 1.98 8.38 -18.41
CA LEU A 126 3.14 8.10 -17.56
C LEU A 126 2.75 7.97 -16.09
N GLY A 127 1.88 8.86 -15.61
CA GLY A 127 1.33 8.79 -14.26
C GLY A 127 0.51 7.52 -14.03
N LEU A 128 -0.34 7.14 -14.99
CA LEU A 128 -1.12 5.91 -14.91
C LEU A 128 -0.22 4.67 -14.85
N GLN A 129 0.89 4.65 -15.60
CA GLN A 129 1.87 3.57 -15.53
C GLN A 129 2.48 3.46 -14.12
N VAL A 130 2.88 4.59 -13.53
CA VAL A 130 3.45 4.63 -12.17
C VAL A 130 2.43 4.19 -11.12
N VAL A 131 1.18 4.65 -11.20
CA VAL A 131 0.14 4.23 -10.25
C VAL A 131 -0.20 2.76 -10.39
N SER A 132 -0.26 2.24 -11.61
CA SER A 132 -0.55 0.83 -11.89
C SER A 132 0.58 -0.11 -11.44
N SER A 133 1.81 0.38 -11.26
CA SER A 133 2.91 -0.45 -10.73
C SER A 133 2.87 -0.61 -9.20
N LEU A 134 2.09 0.19 -8.47
CA LEU A 134 2.02 0.12 -7.01
C LEU A 134 1.60 -1.27 -6.52
N GLY A 135 0.67 -1.92 -7.23
CA GLY A 135 0.22 -3.27 -6.88
C GLY A 135 1.36 -4.30 -6.92
N GLY A 136 2.40 -4.08 -7.74
CA GLY A 136 3.60 -4.92 -7.78
C GLY A 136 4.66 -4.52 -6.75
N GLU A 137 4.77 -3.23 -6.42
CA GLU A 137 5.64 -2.73 -5.34
C GLU A 137 5.22 -3.27 -3.97
N LEU A 138 3.92 -3.50 -3.78
CA LEU A 138 3.32 -4.02 -2.55
C LEU A 138 2.88 -5.49 -2.70
N GLU A 139 3.62 -6.30 -3.44
CA GLU A 139 3.27 -7.70 -3.69
C GLU A 139 3.29 -8.53 -2.39
N ASN A 140 4.30 -8.35 -1.53
CA ASN A 140 4.38 -9.10 -0.28
C ASN A 140 3.32 -8.64 0.72
N VAL A 141 2.83 -7.40 0.64
CA VAL A 141 1.65 -6.95 1.40
C VAL A 141 0.41 -7.79 1.05
N LYS A 142 0.20 -8.09 -0.24
CA LYS A 142 -0.93 -8.94 -0.66
C LYS A 142 -0.78 -10.35 -0.11
N LYS A 143 0.43 -10.92 -0.17
CA LYS A 143 0.73 -12.26 0.38
C LYS A 143 0.61 -12.29 1.91
N ALA A 144 1.09 -11.27 2.60
CA ALA A 144 1.01 -11.11 4.05
C ALA A 144 -0.44 -11.07 4.54
N SER A 145 -1.35 -10.48 3.75
CA SER A 145 -2.78 -10.43 4.11
C SER A 145 -3.48 -11.80 4.09
N MET A 146 -2.85 -12.82 3.53
CA MET A 146 -3.35 -14.20 3.49
C MET A 146 -2.77 -15.06 4.60
N GLN A 147 -1.85 -14.51 5.41
CA GLN A 147 -1.22 -15.24 6.50
C GLN A 147 -2.16 -15.34 7.70
N ASP A 148 -2.16 -16.49 8.36
CA ASP A 148 -2.83 -16.71 9.63
C ASP A 148 -1.80 -16.58 10.77
N ALA A 149 -1.80 -15.46 11.49
CA ALA A 149 -0.87 -15.23 12.60
C ALA A 149 -1.04 -16.25 13.73
N ASP A 150 -2.28 -16.62 14.05
CA ASP A 150 -2.55 -17.58 15.12
C ASP A 150 -2.11 -18.98 14.68
N GLY A 151 -2.38 -19.35 13.43
CA GLY A 151 -1.87 -20.57 12.81
C GLY A 151 -0.34 -20.64 12.79
N LEU A 152 0.34 -19.54 12.41
CA LEU A 152 1.80 -19.45 12.40
C LEU A 152 2.39 -19.61 13.81
N SER A 153 1.85 -18.86 14.77
CA SER A 153 2.27 -18.93 16.18
C SER A 153 2.03 -20.34 16.75
N GLY A 154 0.89 -20.95 16.41
CA GLY A 154 0.54 -22.31 16.78
C GLY A 154 1.50 -23.36 16.19
N MET A 155 1.95 -23.18 14.95
CA MET A 155 2.91 -24.07 14.31
C MET A 155 4.29 -23.98 14.97
N VAL A 156 4.77 -22.77 15.27
CA VAL A 156 6.04 -22.57 16.00
C VAL A 156 5.97 -23.20 17.39
N ALA A 157 4.87 -23.00 18.12
CA ALA A 157 4.66 -23.63 19.43
C ALA A 157 4.59 -25.15 19.34
N LYS A 158 3.93 -25.71 18.31
CA LYS A 158 3.87 -27.16 18.06
C LYS A 158 5.27 -27.74 17.83
N LEU A 159 6.10 -27.08 17.02
CA LEU A 159 7.50 -27.49 16.78
C LEU A 159 8.31 -27.44 18.08
N GLY A 160 8.16 -26.38 18.88
CA GLY A 160 8.74 -26.25 20.23
C GLY A 160 8.38 -27.41 21.15
N ASN A 161 7.10 -27.73 21.25
CA ASN A 161 6.60 -28.81 22.10
C ASN A 161 7.05 -30.19 21.62
N ALA A 162 7.04 -30.44 20.32
CA ALA A 162 7.49 -31.70 19.73
C ALA A 162 8.99 -31.94 19.95
N LEU A 163 9.79 -30.87 19.86
CA LEU A 163 11.22 -30.90 20.18
C LEU A 163 11.45 -31.21 21.67
N GLY A 164 10.70 -30.54 22.56
CA GLY A 164 10.76 -30.80 24.00
C GLY A 164 10.52 -32.27 24.35
N LYS A 165 9.46 -32.87 23.79
CA LYS A 165 9.15 -34.30 23.96
C LYS A 165 10.25 -35.22 23.42
N SER A 166 10.80 -34.91 22.24
CA SER A 166 11.90 -35.68 21.64
C SER A 166 13.15 -35.65 22.52
N ARG A 167 13.46 -34.49 23.13
CA ARG A 167 14.57 -34.34 24.08
C ARG A 167 14.34 -35.11 25.37
N GLU A 168 13.13 -35.05 25.92
CA GLU A 168 12.76 -35.80 27.13
C GLU A 168 12.89 -37.31 26.90
N PHE A 169 12.39 -37.82 25.78
CA PHE A 169 12.53 -39.22 25.39
C PHE A 169 14.01 -39.65 25.26
N LEU A 170 14.83 -38.84 24.60
CA LEU A 170 16.27 -39.08 24.47
C LEU A 170 16.99 -39.13 25.84
N ASN A 171 16.59 -38.26 26.78
CA ASN A 171 17.24 -38.12 28.08
C ASN A 171 16.74 -39.11 29.15
N SER A 172 15.58 -39.75 28.94
CA SER A 172 14.95 -40.67 29.89
C SER A 172 15.02 -42.11 29.41
N GLU A 173 14.24 -42.44 28.38
CA GLU A 173 14.06 -43.81 27.89
C GLU A 173 15.29 -44.38 27.18
N MET A 174 16.09 -43.52 26.54
CA MET A 174 17.29 -43.95 25.84
C MET A 174 18.55 -44.02 26.69
N LYS A 175 18.54 -43.47 27.91
CA LYS A 175 19.70 -43.54 28.82
C LYS A 175 20.02 -44.94 29.32
N SER A 176 19.03 -45.84 29.32
CA SER A 176 19.16 -47.22 29.82
C SER A 176 19.49 -48.24 28.73
N LEU A 177 19.52 -47.84 27.46
CA LEU A 177 19.88 -48.69 26.31
C LEU A 177 21.36 -48.47 25.99
N GLU A 178 22.02 -49.45 25.34
CA GLU A 178 23.42 -49.31 24.91
C GLU A 178 23.62 -47.95 24.20
N GLU A 179 24.47 -47.10 24.80
CA GLU A 179 24.72 -45.71 24.39
C GLU A 179 25.13 -45.56 22.91
N ASP A 180 25.49 -46.67 22.25
CA ASP A 180 26.02 -46.70 20.89
C ASP A 180 25.06 -47.28 19.83
N SER A 181 23.76 -47.37 20.12
CA SER A 181 22.80 -47.72 19.05
C SER A 181 22.79 -46.65 17.94
N GLY A 182 22.84 -47.07 16.67
CA GLY A 182 22.83 -46.14 15.53
C GLY A 182 21.62 -45.19 15.53
N PHE A 183 20.48 -45.64 16.07
CA PHE A 183 19.29 -44.81 16.24
C PHE A 183 19.49 -43.70 17.29
N HIS A 184 20.12 -44.01 18.44
CA HIS A 184 20.44 -43.01 19.47
C HIS A 184 21.27 -41.86 18.89
N ARG A 185 22.35 -42.19 18.15
CA ARG A 185 23.22 -41.20 17.51
C ARG A 185 22.48 -40.32 16.49
N ILE A 186 21.62 -40.92 15.66
CA ILE A 186 20.83 -40.19 14.67
C ILE A 186 19.81 -39.26 15.35
N LEU A 187 19.08 -39.77 16.35
CA LEU A 187 18.08 -38.98 17.06
C LEU A 187 18.72 -37.84 17.85
N GLN A 188 19.86 -38.08 18.49
CA GLN A 188 20.62 -37.06 19.20
C GLN A 188 21.05 -35.93 18.25
N SER A 189 21.63 -36.27 17.09
CA SER A 189 22.01 -35.28 16.07
C SER A 189 20.79 -34.51 15.55
N PHE A 190 19.67 -35.20 15.31
CA PHE A 190 18.42 -34.55 14.90
C PHE A 190 17.92 -33.55 15.95
N VAL A 191 17.86 -33.92 17.23
CA VAL A 191 17.40 -33.05 18.32
C VAL A 191 18.31 -31.82 18.45
N GLN A 192 19.63 -31.98 18.39
CA GLN A 192 20.59 -30.87 18.46
C GLN A 192 20.42 -29.88 17.30
N ASN A 193 20.21 -30.37 16.08
CA ASN A 193 19.98 -29.50 14.92
C ASN A 193 18.62 -28.80 15.02
N ALA A 194 17.57 -29.55 15.40
CA ALA A 194 16.23 -29.01 15.55
C ALA A 194 16.15 -27.95 16.68
N GLU A 195 16.98 -28.07 17.71
CA GLU A 195 17.11 -27.05 18.76
C GLU A 195 17.52 -25.69 18.24
N VAL A 196 18.50 -25.65 17.34
CA VAL A 196 18.97 -24.41 16.74
C VAL A 196 17.86 -23.78 15.90
N ASP A 197 17.21 -24.58 15.05
CA ASP A 197 16.13 -24.12 14.18
C ASP A 197 14.91 -23.61 14.98
N VAL A 198 14.41 -24.41 15.92
CA VAL A 198 13.21 -24.08 16.69
C VAL A 198 13.45 -22.88 17.60
N LYS A 199 14.64 -22.77 18.20
CA LYS A 199 15.00 -21.59 18.99
C LYS A 199 15.01 -20.34 18.11
N TRP A 200 15.63 -20.42 16.93
CA TRP A 200 15.62 -19.32 15.97
C TRP A 200 14.19 -18.95 15.56
N LEU A 201 13.33 -19.93 15.27
CA LEU A 201 11.93 -19.69 14.88
C LEU A 201 11.16 -18.95 15.98
N LEU A 202 11.33 -19.32 17.25
CA LEU A 202 10.68 -18.67 18.39
C LEU A 202 11.13 -17.22 18.57
N GLU A 203 12.42 -16.96 18.47
CA GLU A 203 12.98 -15.61 18.59
C GLU A 203 12.56 -14.74 17.42
N GLU A 204 12.57 -15.30 16.21
CA GLU A 204 12.23 -14.60 14.98
C GLU A 204 10.73 -14.31 14.87
N GLU A 205 9.86 -15.27 15.21
CA GLU A 205 8.42 -15.08 15.24
C GLU A 205 8.05 -13.91 16.15
N LYS A 206 8.61 -13.87 17.37
CA LYS A 206 8.42 -12.75 18.29
C LYS A 206 8.90 -11.42 17.70
N ARG A 207 10.07 -11.39 17.06
CA ARG A 207 10.63 -10.18 16.44
C ARG A 207 9.73 -9.68 15.31
N ILE A 208 9.32 -10.55 14.41
CA ILE A 208 8.47 -10.23 13.26
C ILE A 208 7.08 -9.78 13.71
N MET A 209 6.47 -10.46 14.67
CA MET A 209 5.17 -10.04 15.20
C MET A 209 5.23 -8.67 15.88
N SER A 210 6.36 -8.33 16.52
CA SER A 210 6.60 -6.98 17.03
C SER A 210 6.76 -5.95 15.91
N LEU A 211 7.43 -6.30 14.81
CA LEU A 211 7.57 -5.43 13.63
C LEU A 211 6.21 -5.18 12.96
N VAL A 212 5.39 -6.22 12.80
CA VAL A 212 4.03 -6.12 12.25
C VAL A 212 3.18 -5.19 13.12
N ARG A 213 3.23 -5.33 14.45
CA ARG A 213 2.53 -4.43 15.37
C ARG A 213 3.01 -2.99 15.23
N SER A 214 4.33 -2.76 15.28
CA SER A 214 4.89 -1.41 15.11
C SER A 214 4.50 -0.80 13.77
N THR A 215 4.39 -1.62 12.71
CA THR A 215 3.96 -1.16 11.39
C THR A 215 2.48 -0.77 11.40
N ALA A 216 1.62 -1.51 12.08
CA ALA A 216 0.24 -1.09 12.31
C ALA A 216 0.14 0.19 13.16
N ASP A 217 0.93 0.31 14.23
CA ASP A 217 0.98 1.53 15.05
C ASP A 217 1.38 2.76 14.24
N TYR A 218 2.28 2.61 13.27
CA TYR A 218 2.67 3.70 12.37
C TYR A 218 1.47 4.26 11.56
N PHE A 219 0.52 3.41 11.15
CA PHE A 219 -0.64 3.83 10.35
C PHE A 219 -1.92 4.07 11.18
N HIS A 220 -2.07 3.44 12.35
CA HIS A 220 -3.27 3.52 13.20
C HIS A 220 -3.06 4.23 14.56
N GLY A 221 -1.82 4.48 14.96
CA GLY A 221 -1.44 5.12 16.22
C GLY A 221 -1.40 4.18 17.43
N ASN A 222 -2.46 3.39 17.66
CA ASN A 222 -2.54 2.48 18.81
C ASN A 222 -3.20 1.15 18.41
N ALA A 223 -2.45 0.32 17.69
CA ALA A 223 -2.93 -0.93 17.13
C ALA A 223 -3.02 -2.00 18.22
N LYS A 224 -4.20 -2.64 18.35
CA LYS A 224 -4.34 -3.85 19.15
C LYS A 224 -3.57 -5.02 18.50
N LYS A 225 -3.35 -6.10 19.26
CA LYS A 225 -2.58 -7.29 18.84
C LYS A 225 -3.01 -7.84 17.47
N ASP A 226 -4.30 -7.76 17.14
CA ASP A 226 -4.88 -8.32 15.91
C ASP A 226 -4.98 -7.31 14.75
N GLU A 227 -4.65 -6.04 14.99
CA GLU A 227 -4.71 -5.00 13.96
C GLU A 227 -3.51 -5.05 13.00
N GLY A 228 -2.43 -5.72 13.42
CA GLY A 228 -1.22 -5.95 12.63
C GLY A 228 -1.47 -6.54 11.25
N LEU A 229 -2.15 -7.70 11.19
CA LEU A 229 -2.48 -8.34 9.92
C LEU A 229 -3.65 -7.67 9.20
N ARG A 230 -4.59 -7.09 9.95
CA ARG A 230 -5.71 -6.35 9.39
C ARG A 230 -5.23 -5.18 8.51
N LEU A 231 -4.13 -4.53 8.87
CA LEU A 231 -3.46 -3.54 8.02
C LEU A 231 -3.22 -4.08 6.60
N PHE A 232 -2.61 -5.25 6.48
CA PHE A 232 -2.31 -5.86 5.17
C PHE A 232 -3.59 -6.18 4.40
N VAL A 233 -4.65 -6.62 5.07
CA VAL A 233 -5.96 -6.88 4.45
C VAL A 233 -6.57 -5.58 3.89
N ILE A 234 -6.57 -4.50 4.67
CA ILE A 234 -7.09 -3.20 4.24
C ILE A 234 -6.32 -2.72 2.99
N VAL A 235 -4.98 -2.76 3.04
CA VAL A 235 -4.16 -2.32 1.91
C VAL A 235 -4.37 -3.20 0.69
N ARG A 236 -4.45 -4.53 0.82
CA ARG A 236 -4.75 -5.41 -0.31
C ARG A 236 -6.08 -5.06 -0.97
N ILE A 237 -7.14 -4.87 -0.19
CA ILE A 237 -8.47 -4.51 -0.75
C ILE A 237 -8.39 -3.15 -1.45
N PHE A 238 -7.72 -2.17 -0.83
CA PHE A 238 -7.50 -0.88 -1.45
C PHE A 238 -6.74 -0.97 -2.78
N LEU A 239 -5.69 -1.79 -2.87
CA LEU A 239 -4.94 -2.01 -4.10
C LEU A 239 -5.81 -2.64 -5.20
N ILE A 240 -6.70 -3.57 -4.85
CA ILE A 240 -7.65 -4.15 -5.81
C ILE A 240 -8.60 -3.06 -6.36
N MET A 241 -9.10 -2.18 -5.49
CA MET A 241 -9.94 -1.06 -5.93
C MET A 241 -9.15 -0.06 -6.78
N LEU A 242 -7.92 0.24 -6.41
CA LEU A 242 -7.02 1.12 -7.15
C LEU A 242 -6.78 0.60 -8.57
N ASP A 243 -6.45 -0.68 -8.71
CA ASP A 243 -6.22 -1.33 -10.01
C ASP A 243 -7.47 -1.28 -10.89
N LYS A 244 -8.65 -1.50 -10.30
CA LYS A 244 -9.92 -1.38 -10.99
C LYS A 244 -10.14 0.04 -11.50
N THR A 245 -9.98 1.04 -10.65
CA THR A 245 -10.12 2.46 -11.03
C THR A 245 -9.10 2.87 -12.11
N CYS A 246 -7.85 2.43 -12.01
CA CYS A 246 -6.83 2.68 -13.04
C CYS A 246 -7.24 2.11 -14.41
N LYS A 247 -7.84 0.91 -14.44
CA LYS A 247 -8.38 0.32 -15.69
C LYS A 247 -9.54 1.15 -16.25
N GLU A 248 -10.47 1.59 -15.42
CA GLU A 248 -11.61 2.43 -15.84
C GLU A 248 -11.14 3.78 -16.42
N VAL A 249 -10.14 4.41 -15.81
CA VAL A 249 -9.51 5.65 -16.32
C VAL A 249 -8.83 5.41 -17.66
N LYS A 250 -8.11 4.29 -17.81
CA LYS A 250 -7.49 3.89 -19.08
C LYS A 250 -8.52 3.69 -20.19
N GLU A 251 -9.64 3.05 -19.90
CA GLU A 251 -10.70 2.83 -20.89
C GLU A 251 -11.42 4.13 -21.29
N SER A 252 -11.65 5.01 -20.33
CA SER A 252 -12.31 6.31 -20.55
C SER A 252 -11.45 7.21 -21.44
N THR A 253 -10.14 7.23 -21.23
CA THR A 253 -9.20 7.96 -22.07
C THR A 253 -9.13 7.39 -23.49
N VAL A 254 -9.13 6.06 -23.66
CA VAL A 254 -9.13 5.41 -25.00
C VAL A 254 -10.44 5.62 -25.76
N LYS A 255 -11.59 5.60 -25.09
CA LYS A 255 -12.91 5.84 -25.70
C LYS A 255 -13.05 7.28 -26.19
N ALA A 256 -12.53 8.26 -25.44
CA ALA A 256 -12.52 9.67 -25.85
C ALA A 256 -11.72 9.90 -27.14
N THR A 257 -10.68 9.11 -27.40
CA THR A 257 -9.85 9.21 -28.62
C THR A 257 -10.47 8.56 -29.87
N ARG A 258 -11.52 7.74 -29.72
CA ARG A 258 -12.13 6.97 -30.83
C ARG A 258 -13.40 7.61 -31.42
N ILE A 259 -13.92 8.69 -30.85
CA ILE A 259 -15.09 9.40 -31.39
C ILE A 259 -14.63 10.35 -32.51
N PRO A 260 -15.12 10.24 -33.76
CA PRO A 260 -14.83 11.22 -34.80
C PRO A 260 -15.47 12.55 -34.41
N ARG A 261 -14.68 13.64 -34.39
CA ARG A 261 -15.16 15.00 -34.15
C ARG A 261 -16.12 15.42 -35.28
N ASN A 262 -17.41 15.20 -35.09
CA ASN A 262 -18.47 15.86 -35.85
C ASN A 262 -19.57 16.28 -34.88
N LYS A 263 -19.33 17.43 -34.24
CA LYS A 263 -20.28 18.48 -33.83
C LYS A 263 -19.58 19.36 -32.79
N GLU A 264 -19.39 20.62 -33.16
CA GLU A 264 -18.94 21.69 -32.27
C GLU A 264 -19.80 21.72 -31.01
N SER A 265 -19.16 21.44 -29.88
CA SER A 265 -19.63 21.83 -28.56
C SER A 265 -18.41 22.38 -27.84
N PRO A 266 -18.52 23.48 -27.06
CA PRO A 266 -17.34 24.14 -26.53
C PRO A 266 -16.62 23.19 -25.58
N SER A 267 -15.40 22.81 -25.94
CA SER A 267 -14.49 22.05 -25.10
C SER A 267 -14.10 22.92 -23.91
N VAL A 268 -14.80 22.75 -22.78
CA VAL A 268 -14.36 23.32 -21.51
C VAL A 268 -13.11 22.53 -21.08
N PRO A 269 -11.97 23.19 -20.84
CA PRO A 269 -10.76 22.51 -20.35
C PRO A 269 -11.04 21.87 -18.99
N PRO A 270 -10.32 20.80 -18.58
CA PRO A 270 -10.40 20.28 -17.23
C PRO A 270 -9.77 21.30 -16.28
N SER A 271 -10.57 22.30 -15.92
CA SER A 271 -10.24 23.27 -14.89
C SER A 271 -10.15 22.55 -13.53
N PRO A 272 -9.34 23.05 -12.57
CA PRO A 272 -9.35 22.64 -11.16
C PRO A 272 -10.73 22.75 -10.46
N ASP A 273 -11.75 23.18 -11.21
CA ASP A 273 -13.16 23.30 -10.90
C ASP A 273 -13.96 21.97 -11.02
N LEU A 274 -13.40 20.89 -11.59
CA LEU A 274 -14.11 19.61 -11.69
C LEU A 274 -14.43 19.02 -10.31
N HIS A 275 -13.53 19.21 -9.33
CA HIS A 275 -13.74 18.80 -7.95
C HIS A 275 -14.94 19.54 -7.35
N GLN A 276 -15.01 20.85 -7.61
CA GLN A 276 -16.04 21.77 -7.09
C GLN A 276 -17.42 21.46 -7.67
N ARG A 277 -17.47 21.10 -8.95
CA ARG A 277 -18.73 20.73 -9.63
C ARG A 277 -19.26 19.36 -9.21
N LEU A 278 -18.39 18.38 -9.01
CA LEU A 278 -18.80 17.02 -8.67
C LEU A 278 -19.08 16.85 -7.17
N PHE A 279 -18.45 17.66 -6.32
CA PHE A 279 -18.60 17.67 -4.87
C PHE A 279 -18.81 19.11 -4.39
N PRO A 280 -20.06 19.63 -4.41
CA PRO A 280 -20.40 21.03 -4.10
C PRO A 280 -20.03 21.48 -2.68
N ALA A 281 -19.81 20.56 -1.74
CA ALA A 281 -19.28 20.86 -0.41
C ALA A 281 -17.90 21.56 -0.43
N ILE A 282 -17.24 21.64 -1.59
CA ILE A 282 -15.96 22.33 -1.81
C ILE A 282 -16.17 23.82 -2.16
N VAL A 283 -17.41 24.28 -2.44
CA VAL A 283 -17.68 25.57 -3.11
C VAL A 283 -17.87 26.75 -2.16
N ASP A 284 -18.42 26.56 -0.97
CA ASP A 284 -18.67 27.72 -0.11
C ASP A 284 -17.36 28.15 0.58
N ARG A 285 -17.04 29.45 0.48
CA ARG A 285 -16.04 30.20 1.29
C ARG A 285 -14.61 30.38 0.75
N ARG A 286 -14.44 30.55 -0.57
CA ARG A 286 -13.29 31.33 -1.09
C ARG A 286 -13.54 32.84 -1.21
N MET A 287 -14.75 33.29 -0.92
CA MET A 287 -15.05 34.70 -0.66
C MET A 287 -15.06 34.89 0.86
N ASP A 288 -14.46 35.99 1.34
CA ASP A 288 -14.43 36.47 2.73
C ASP A 288 -13.11 36.34 3.51
N HIS A 289 -11.96 36.34 2.82
CA HIS A 289 -10.71 36.85 3.40
C HIS A 289 -10.06 37.90 2.49
N SER A 290 -10.74 39.02 2.28
CA SER A 290 -10.07 40.32 2.14
C SER A 290 -10.42 41.11 3.39
N SER A 291 -9.58 40.97 4.41
CA SER A 291 -9.61 41.85 5.58
C SER A 291 -9.20 43.24 5.09
N SER A 292 -10.08 44.22 5.30
CA SER A 292 -9.74 45.64 5.21
C SER A 292 -9.11 46.12 6.52
N ASP A 293 -8.56 47.33 6.41
CA ASP A 293 -8.21 48.33 7.42
C ASP A 293 -6.88 48.12 8.17
N ASP A 294 -6.04 49.12 8.44
CA ASP A 294 -5.89 50.54 8.03
C ASP A 294 -4.55 51.02 8.65
N GLU A 295 -4.08 52.23 8.34
CA GLU A 295 -3.79 53.29 9.34
C GLU A 295 -2.97 54.45 8.72
N ASP A 296 -3.64 55.59 8.61
CA ASP A 296 -3.08 56.94 8.63
C ASP A 296 -2.52 57.26 10.04
N SER A 297 -1.28 57.77 10.11
CA SER A 297 -0.79 58.77 11.08
C SER A 297 0.62 59.25 10.70
#